data_AF-A0A6N4SM16-F1
#
_entry.id   AF-A0A6N4SM16-F1
#
_cell.length_a   1.000
_cell.length_b   1.000
_cell.length_c   1.000
_cell.angle_alpha   90.00
_cell.angle_beta   90.00
_cell.angle_gamma   90.00
#
_symmetry.space_group_name_H-M   'P 1'
#
loop_
_entity.id
_entity.type
_entity.pdbx_description
1 polymer ?
#
loop_
_entity_poly.entity_id
_entity_poly.type
_entity_poly.pdbx_seq_one_letter_code
_entity_poly.pdbx_strand_id
1 'polypeptide(L)'
;MPSSINNDVEAVELWRPSAPEKTEMFKFKAHIGQKYNLKLKNYDDLWQWSISQPAEFWEEVWHYTGVKAHTTYSKTAFLRGKPSK
;
A
#
# COMPACT_ATOMS: atom_id res chain seq x y z
N MET A 1 -9.40 -4.09 -47.33
CA MET A 1 -10.33 -3.91 -46.19
C MET A 1 -9.66 -4.45 -44.93
N PRO A 2 -9.85 -3.79 -43.78
CA PRO A 2 -8.78 -3.48 -42.83
C PRO A 2 -8.55 -4.56 -41.75
N SER A 3 -7.26 -4.70 -41.39
CA SER A 3 -6.68 -4.99 -40.07
C SER A 3 -7.53 -5.69 -39.01
N SER A 4 -7.15 -6.92 -38.67
CA SER A 4 -7.25 -7.43 -37.30
C SER A 4 -5.83 -7.60 -36.78
N ILE A 5 -5.24 -6.50 -36.31
CA ILE A 5 -4.07 -6.59 -35.44
C ILE A 5 -4.64 -7.04 -34.11
N ASN A 6 -4.53 -8.34 -33.82
CA ASN A 6 -4.93 -8.88 -32.53
C ASN A 6 -4.04 -8.21 -31.47
N ASN A 7 -4.68 -7.44 -30.59
CA ASN A 7 -4.05 -6.81 -29.43
C ASN A 7 -3.79 -7.85 -28.31
N ASP A 8 -3.31 -9.04 -28.65
CA ASP A 8 -2.89 -10.08 -27.69
C ASP A 8 -1.41 -9.87 -27.30
N VAL A 9 -1.03 -8.63 -27.03
CA VAL A 9 0.19 -8.39 -26.25
C VAL A 9 -0.15 -8.72 -24.80
N GLU A 10 -0.17 -10.03 -24.49
CA GLU A 10 -0.03 -10.55 -23.13
C GLU A 10 1.01 -9.69 -22.40
N ALA A 11 0.62 -9.11 -21.27
CA ALA A 11 1.46 -8.15 -20.56
C ALA A 11 2.75 -8.86 -20.09
N VAL A 12 3.84 -8.65 -20.83
CA VAL A 12 5.14 -9.20 -20.47
C VAL A 12 5.67 -8.44 -19.27
N GLU A 13 5.90 -9.16 -18.16
CA GLU A 13 6.53 -8.60 -16.98
C GLU A 13 7.89 -8.01 -17.34
N LEU A 14 8.03 -6.68 -17.16
CA LEU A 14 9.25 -5.97 -17.53
C LEU A 14 10.44 -6.31 -16.63
N TRP A 15 10.16 -6.53 -15.33
CA TRP A 15 11.19 -6.77 -14.33
C TRP A 15 10.60 -7.30 -13.03
N ARG A 16 11.34 -8.17 -12.35
CA ARG A 16 11.06 -8.65 -10.99
C ARG A 16 12.34 -8.65 -10.14
N PRO A 17 12.28 -8.30 -8.85
CA PRO A 17 13.42 -8.51 -7.95
C PRO A 17 13.72 -10.00 -7.84
N SER A 18 15.02 -10.36 -7.81
CA SER A 18 15.47 -11.75 -7.69
C SER A 18 15.15 -12.39 -6.34
N ALA A 19 14.93 -11.57 -5.31
CA ALA A 19 14.57 -11.98 -3.96
C ALA A 19 13.53 -11.00 -3.37
N PRO A 20 12.23 -11.12 -3.74
CA PRO A 20 11.18 -10.23 -3.28
C PRO A 20 11.09 -10.12 -1.75
N GLU A 21 11.40 -11.20 -1.04
CA GLU A 21 11.38 -11.30 0.42
C GLU A 21 12.42 -10.41 1.11
N LYS A 22 13.48 -10.02 0.41
CA LYS A 22 14.52 -9.13 0.94
C LYS A 22 14.15 -7.66 0.81
N THR A 23 13.12 -7.33 0.03
CA THR A 23 12.69 -5.94 -0.16
C THR A 23 12.06 -5.38 1.12
N GLU A 24 12.21 -4.08 1.34
CA GLU A 24 11.57 -3.40 2.47
C GLU A 24 10.03 -3.48 2.41
N MET A 25 9.46 -3.52 1.21
CA MET A 25 8.01 -3.66 1.05
C MET A 25 7.51 -5.02 1.56
N PHE A 26 8.26 -6.11 1.32
CA PHE A 26 7.89 -7.42 1.82
C PHE A 26 7.97 -7.49 3.35
N LYS A 27 9.04 -6.92 3.94
CA LYS A 27 9.20 -6.81 5.39
C LYS A 27 8.08 -5.97 6.02
N PHE A 28 7.74 -4.85 5.41
CA PHE A 28 6.63 -4.00 5.83
C PHE A 28 5.29 -4.74 5.78
N LYS A 29 4.99 -5.45 4.67
CA LYS A 29 3.79 -6.30 4.57
C LYS A 29 3.72 -7.33 5.70
N ALA A 30 4.83 -7.99 6.02
CA ALA A 30 4.89 -8.97 7.10
C ALA A 30 4.68 -8.32 8.48
N HIS A 31 5.29 -7.16 8.73
CA HIS A 31 5.08 -6.36 9.95
C HIS A 31 3.61 -6.00 10.16
N ILE A 32 2.93 -5.47 9.13
CA ILE A 32 1.49 -5.16 9.18
C ILE A 32 0.66 -6.42 9.42
N GLY A 33 0.96 -7.50 8.70
CA GLY A 33 0.27 -8.79 8.86
C GLY A 33 0.35 -9.31 10.29
N GLN A 34 1.51 -9.19 10.94
CA GLN A 34 1.70 -9.58 12.33
C GLN A 34 0.98 -8.64 13.30
N LYS A 35 1.14 -7.31 13.14
CA LYS A 35 0.60 -6.30 14.07
C LYS A 35 -0.93 -6.27 14.09
N TYR A 36 -1.56 -6.36 12.93
CA TYR A 36 -3.02 -6.28 12.79
C TYR A 36 -3.70 -7.64 12.64
N ASN A 37 -2.95 -8.74 12.76
CA ASN A 37 -3.42 -10.11 12.56
C ASN A 37 -4.12 -10.30 11.19
N LEU A 38 -3.56 -9.70 10.14
CA LEU A 38 -4.09 -9.72 8.78
C LEU A 38 -3.40 -10.79 7.93
N LYS A 39 -4.17 -11.48 7.10
CA LYS A 39 -3.65 -12.48 6.15
C LYS A 39 -3.33 -11.82 4.80
N LEU A 40 -2.21 -11.10 4.73
CA LEU A 40 -1.73 -10.44 3.50
C LEU A 40 -0.89 -11.39 2.65
N LYS A 41 -1.47 -11.98 1.60
CA LYS A 41 -0.80 -12.96 0.73
C LYS A 41 0.13 -12.27 -0.26
N ASN A 42 -0.35 -11.22 -0.94
CA ASN A 42 0.41 -10.52 -1.97
C ASN A 42 0.43 -8.99 -1.72
N TYR A 43 0.98 -8.24 -2.67
CA TYR A 43 1.01 -6.78 -2.60
C TYR A 43 -0.39 -6.18 -2.75
N ASP A 44 -1.27 -6.79 -3.53
CA ASP A 44 -2.64 -6.30 -3.75
C ASP A 44 -3.45 -6.29 -2.45
N ASP A 45 -3.28 -7.28 -1.59
CA ASP A 45 -3.90 -7.30 -0.26
C ASP A 45 -3.44 -6.13 0.61
N LEU A 46 -2.14 -5.81 0.57
CA LEU A 46 -1.57 -4.66 1.30
C LEU A 46 -2.09 -3.34 0.73
N TRP A 47 -2.15 -3.23 -0.60
CA TRP A 47 -2.70 -2.06 -1.28
C TRP A 47 -4.17 -1.86 -0.93
N GLN A 48 -4.98 -2.92 -0.98
CA GLN A 48 -6.39 -2.87 -0.61
C GLN A 48 -6.57 -2.42 0.85
N TRP A 49 -5.72 -2.90 1.75
CA TRP A 49 -5.71 -2.44 3.14
C TRP A 49 -5.37 -0.95 3.25
N SER A 50 -4.34 -0.48 2.53
CA SER A 50 -3.88 0.92 2.58
C SER A 50 -4.97 1.94 2.21
N ILE A 51 -5.84 1.61 1.26
CA ILE A 51 -6.94 2.48 0.83
C ILE A 51 -8.18 2.34 1.70
N SER A 52 -8.33 1.20 2.39
CA SER A 52 -9.47 0.93 3.27
C SER A 52 -9.24 1.52 4.68
N GLN A 53 -7.99 1.57 5.13
CA GLN A 53 -7.57 2.07 6.45
C GLN A 53 -6.40 3.07 6.31
N PRO A 54 -6.63 4.24 5.68
CA PRO A 54 -5.56 5.18 5.37
C PRO A 54 -4.91 5.81 6.61
N ALA A 55 -5.66 6.00 7.71
CA ALA A 55 -5.12 6.58 8.94
C ALA A 55 -4.12 5.62 9.60
N GLU A 56 -4.54 4.36 9.80
CA GLU A 56 -3.70 3.31 10.34
C GLU A 56 -2.49 3.05 9.42
N PHE A 57 -2.70 3.03 8.11
CA PHE A 57 -1.61 2.86 7.14
C PHE A 57 -0.53 3.94 7.29
N TRP A 58 -0.91 5.22 7.31
CA TRP A 58 0.07 6.30 7.40
C TRP A 58 0.75 6.40 8.77
N GLU A 59 0.05 6.02 9.85
CA GLU A 59 0.66 5.86 11.18
C GLU A 59 1.76 4.79 11.15
N GLU A 60 1.49 3.63 10.56
CA GLU A 60 2.50 2.58 10.43
C GLU A 60 3.67 2.95 9.53
N VAL A 61 3.42 3.63 8.41
CA VAL A 61 4.49 4.12 7.53
C VAL A 61 5.40 5.07 8.31
N TRP A 62 4.83 5.98 9.10
CA TRP A 62 5.60 6.89 9.93
C TRP A 62 6.48 6.14 10.94
N HIS A 63 5.90 5.19 11.67
CA HIS A 63 6.61 4.41 12.67
C HIS A 63 7.68 3.49 12.06
N TYR A 64 7.37 2.81 10.95
CA TYR A 64 8.27 1.85 10.30
C TYR A 64 9.47 2.53 9.67
N THR A 65 9.26 3.69 9.02
CA THR A 65 10.36 4.44 8.37
C THR A 65 11.20 5.25 9.37
N GLY A 66 10.71 5.45 10.59
CA GLY A 66 11.41 6.21 11.62
C GLY A 66 11.54 7.70 11.29
N VAL A 67 10.63 8.25 10.48
CA VAL A 67 10.61 9.67 10.13
C VAL A 67 10.54 10.50 11.42
N LYS A 68 11.54 11.37 11.61
CA LYS A 68 11.62 12.29 12.75
C LYS A 68 11.09 13.65 12.31
N ALA A 69 10.02 14.11 12.94
CA ALA A 69 9.54 15.48 12.80
C ALA A 69 9.73 16.27 14.08
N HIS A 70 9.73 17.60 13.96
CA HIS A 70 9.83 18.51 15.09
C HIS A 70 8.64 18.41 16.07
N THR A 71 7.49 17.90 15.61
CA THR A 71 6.30 17.63 16.42
C THR A 71 5.82 16.21 16.15
N THR A 72 5.48 15.45 17.19
CA THR A 72 4.96 14.08 17.08
C THR A 72 3.63 14.06 16.32
N TYR A 73 3.37 12.97 15.61
CA TYR A 73 2.12 12.75 14.87
C TYR A 73 0.90 13.05 15.76
N SER A 74 0.11 14.05 15.35
CA SER A 74 -1.17 14.38 15.98
C SER A 74 -2.24 13.78 15.08
N LYS A 75 -2.93 12.74 15.57
CA LYS A 75 -3.96 11.95 14.88
C LYS A 75 -4.76 12.85 13.92
N THR A 76 -4.59 12.65 12.61
CA THR A 76 -5.24 13.50 11.61
C THR A 76 -6.74 13.38 11.78
N ALA A 77 -7.36 14.42 12.34
CA ALA A 77 -8.80 14.54 12.47
C ALA A 77 -9.38 14.57 11.06
N PHE A 78 -9.90 13.43 10.61
CA PHE A 78 -10.72 13.35 9.41
C PHE A 78 -12.05 14.05 9.72
N LEU A 79 -12.06 15.39 9.68
CA LEU A 79 -13.27 16.19 9.83
C LEU A 79 -14.15 16.00 8.59
N ARG A 80 -14.90 14.90 8.55
CA ARG A 80 -16.00 14.70 7.59
C ARG A 80 -17.25 15.43 8.09
N GLY A 81 -17.19 16.75 8.13
CA GLY A 81 -18.36 17.61 8.27
C GLY A 81 -18.79 18.09 6.89
N LYS A 82 -19.81 17.47 6.28
CA LYS A 82 -20.49 18.07 5.12
C LYS A 82 -21.18 19.36 5.60
N PRO A 83 -20.99 20.52 4.94
CA PRO A 83 -21.87 21.66 5.20
C PRO A 83 -23.24 21.37 4.60
N SER A 84 -24.27 21.31 5.45
CA SER A 84 -25.67 21.44 5.03
C SER A 84 -25.95 22.91 4.73
N LYS A 85 -26.47 23.18 3.54
CA LYS A 85 -27.52 24.19 3.38
C LYS A 85 -28.87 23.47 3.42
#